data_AF-A0A382UGZ7-F1
#
_entry.id   AF-A0A382UGZ7-F1
#
_cell.length_a   1.000
_cell.length_b   1.000
_cell.length_c   1.000
_cell.angle_alpha   90.00
_cell.angle_beta   90.00
_cell.angle_gamma   90.00
#
_symmetry.space_group_name_H-M   'P 1'
#
loop_
_entity.id
_entity.type
_entity.pdbx_description
1 polymer ?
#
loop_
_entity_poly.entity_id
_entity_poly.type
_entity_poly.pdbx_seq_one_letter_code
_entity_poly.pdbx_strand_id
1 'polypeptide(L)'
;MDREALKAHKEEEHGISAFATYIKEIVYGGTDGIITTFAVVSGFSGANLGNQALNFSILTVLIFGLANLIADGASMGLGNFLSLRSEKKVYDDFYDKELHETKVSLEYEIEET
;
A
#
# COMPACT_ATOMS: atom_id res chain seq x y z
N MET A 1 -18.33 -30.76 11.72
CA MET A 1 -17.07 -30.10 12.12
C MET A 1 -17.45 -28.90 12.95
N ASP A 2 -16.99 -28.84 14.19
CA ASP A 2 -17.36 -27.78 15.14
C ASP A 2 -16.74 -26.43 14.72
N ARG A 3 -17.58 -25.40 14.58
CA ARG A 3 -17.14 -24.07 14.11
C ARG A 3 -16.31 -23.33 15.15
N GLU A 4 -16.50 -23.63 16.43
CA GLU A 4 -15.69 -23.06 17.51
C GLU A 4 -14.29 -23.66 17.53
N ALA A 5 -14.18 -25.00 17.47
CA ALA A 5 -12.89 -25.68 17.32
C ALA A 5 -12.09 -25.21 16.08
N LEU A 6 -12.76 -24.95 14.95
CA LEU A 6 -12.11 -24.42 13.75
C LEU A 6 -11.59 -22.98 13.93
N LYS A 7 -12.35 -22.13 14.62
CA LYS A 7 -11.93 -20.75 14.91
C LYS A 7 -10.73 -20.72 15.83
N ALA A 8 -10.78 -21.47 16.93
CA ALA A 8 -9.70 -21.58 17.89
C ALA A 8 -8.41 -22.08 17.22
N HIS A 9 -8.51 -23.13 16.38
CA HIS A 9 -7.37 -23.64 15.61
C HIS A 9 -6.78 -22.60 14.65
N LYS A 10 -7.62 -21.79 13.96
CA LYS A 10 -7.11 -20.72 13.08
C LYS A 10 -6.43 -19.59 13.85
N GLU A 11 -6.94 -19.21 15.02
CA GLU A 11 -6.30 -18.19 15.86
C GLU A 11 -4.99 -18.69 16.48
N GLU A 12 -4.92 -19.94 16.95
CA GLU A 12 -3.73 -20.51 17.58
C GLU A 12 -2.62 -20.88 16.57
N GLU A 13 -2.95 -21.54 15.45
CA GLU A 13 -1.96 -22.08 14.50
C GLU A 13 -1.69 -21.17 13.29
N HIS A 14 -2.64 -20.29 12.95
CA HIS A 14 -2.57 -19.42 11.78
C HIS A 14 -2.72 -17.92 12.10
N GLY A 15 -2.59 -17.55 13.37
CA GLY A 15 -2.62 -16.16 13.83
C GLY A 15 -1.44 -15.36 13.29
N ILE A 16 -1.59 -14.76 12.10
CA ILE A 16 -0.63 -13.78 11.59
C ILE A 16 -0.81 -12.50 12.42
N SER A 17 0.24 -12.08 13.13
CA SER A 17 0.19 -10.82 13.88
C SER A 17 -0.11 -9.65 12.95
N ALA A 18 -0.88 -8.66 13.42
CA ALA A 18 -1.16 -7.45 12.64
C ALA A 18 0.14 -6.80 12.10
N PHE A 19 1.21 -6.81 12.88
CA PHE A 19 2.52 -6.32 12.44
C PHE A 19 3.07 -7.12 11.24
N ALA A 20 2.97 -8.45 11.27
CA ALA A 20 3.39 -9.30 10.15
C ALA A 20 2.50 -9.09 8.91
N THR A 21 1.22 -8.76 9.09
CA THR A 21 0.32 -8.40 7.97
C THR A 21 0.76 -7.10 7.28
N TYR A 22 1.22 -6.10 8.05
CA TYR A 22 1.57 -4.77 7.53
C TYR A 22 3.06 -4.53 7.32
N ILE A 23 3.92 -5.54 7.51
CA ILE A 23 5.37 -5.37 7.45
C ILE A 23 5.83 -4.87 6.09
N LYS A 24 5.16 -5.29 5.01
CA LYS A 24 5.45 -4.86 3.65
C LYS A 24 5.22 -3.37 3.48
N GLU A 25 4.07 -2.88 3.92
CA GLU A 25 3.70 -1.47 3.87
C GLU A 25 4.60 -0.61 4.77
N ILE A 26 4.96 -1.12 5.96
CA ILE A 26 5.86 -0.43 6.89
C ILE A 26 7.26 -0.27 6.28
N VAL A 27 7.82 -1.34 5.73
CA VAL A 27 9.16 -1.29 5.12
C VAL A 27 9.15 -0.41 3.87
N TYR A 28 8.16 -0.59 2.99
CA TYR A 28 8.04 0.20 1.76
C TYR A 28 7.81 1.68 2.04
N GLY A 29 6.81 2.03 2.86
CA GLY A 29 6.51 3.42 3.20
C GLY A 29 7.61 4.07 4.06
N GLY A 30 8.22 3.30 4.96
CA GLY A 30 9.33 3.79 5.79
C GLY A 30 10.59 4.08 4.97
N THR A 31 10.95 3.21 4.03
CA THR A 31 12.12 3.42 3.16
C THR A 31 11.91 4.59 2.21
N ASP A 32 10.73 4.69 1.58
CA ASP A 32 10.40 5.82 0.70
C ASP A 32 10.41 7.15 1.47
N GLY A 33 9.72 7.23 2.61
CA GLY A 33 9.67 8.45 3.42
C GLY A 33 11.03 8.94 3.92
N ILE A 34 11.96 8.03 4.23
CA ILE A 34 13.35 8.38 4.58
C ILE A 34 14.06 8.96 3.37
N ILE A 35 13.97 8.30 2.20
CA ILE A 35 14.68 8.70 0.99
C ILE A 35 14.16 10.04 0.48
N THR A 36 12.84 10.22 0.41
CA THR A 36 12.22 11.46 -0.10
C THR A 36 12.51 12.64 0.83
N THR A 37 12.38 12.46 2.15
CA THR A 37 12.73 13.52 3.12
C THR A 37 14.21 13.88 3.06
N PHE A 38 15.10 12.88 2.97
CA PHE A 38 16.54 13.11 2.83
C PHE A 38 16.87 13.89 1.55
N ALA A 39 16.24 13.54 0.43
CA ALA A 39 16.44 14.22 -0.84
C ALA A 39 16.01 15.69 -0.77
N VAL A 40 14.85 15.98 -0.15
CA VAL A 40 14.36 17.35 0.08
C VAL A 40 15.36 18.15 0.90
N VAL A 41 15.73 17.65 2.09
CA VAL A 41 16.65 18.36 3.00
C VAL A 41 18.03 18.57 2.36
N SER A 42 18.56 17.56 1.68
CA SER A 42 19.85 17.63 1.00
C SER A 42 19.83 18.61 -0.19
N GLY A 43 18.73 18.63 -0.95
CA GLY A 43 18.54 19.57 -2.05
C GLY A 43 18.52 21.03 -1.57
N PHE A 44 17.78 21.33 -0.51
CA PHE A 44 17.75 22.66 0.09
C PHE A 44 19.11 23.05 0.69
N SER A 45 19.78 22.13 1.39
CA SER A 45 21.12 22.35 1.93
C SER A 45 22.14 22.66 0.83
N GLY A 46 22.11 21.88 -0.26
CA GLY A 46 22.96 22.10 -1.43
C GLY A 46 22.69 23.43 -2.15
N ALA A 47 21.42 23.81 -2.29
CA ALA A 47 21.04 25.09 -2.89
C ALA A 47 21.50 26.30 -2.07
N ASN A 48 21.68 26.16 -0.76
CA ASN A 48 22.13 27.22 0.13
C ASN A 48 23.68 27.42 0.13
N LEU A 49 24.43 26.54 -0.55
CA LEU A 49 25.90 26.60 -0.64
C LEU A 49 26.44 27.43 -1.83
N GLY A 50 25.58 27.95 -2.71
CA GLY A 50 25.99 28.68 -3.91
C GLY A 50 26.19 30.19 -3.74
N ASN A 51 26.88 30.85 -4.68
CA ASN A 51 27.06 32.31 -4.73
C ASN A 51 25.73 33.10 -4.88
N GLN A 52 24.63 32.39 -5.18
CA GLN A 52 23.24 32.84 -5.15
C GLN A 52 22.51 32.11 -4.00
N ALA A 53 23.06 32.18 -2.79
CA ALA A 53 22.47 31.55 -1.62
C ALA A 53 21.08 32.13 -1.37
N LEU A 54 20.05 31.36 -1.73
CA LEU A 54 18.70 31.62 -1.28
C LEU A 54 18.71 31.31 0.22
N ASN A 55 18.75 32.35 1.06
CA ASN A 55 18.74 32.22 2.52
C ASN A 55 17.44 31.54 2.99
N PHE A 56 17.39 30.22 2.90
CA PHE A 56 16.28 29.42 3.38
C PHE A 56 16.44 29.22 4.89
N SER A 57 15.39 29.56 5.64
CA SER A 57 15.35 29.25 7.07
C SER A 57 15.22 27.74 7.26
N ILE A 58 15.89 27.20 8.28
CA ILE A 58 15.76 25.78 8.69
C ILE A 58 14.28 25.40 8.92
N LEU A 59 13.47 26.35 9.39
CA LEU A 59 12.04 26.17 9.60
C LEU A 59 11.30 25.94 8.28
N THR A 60 11.68 26.63 7.20
CA THR A 60 11.07 26.44 5.87
C THR A 60 11.34 25.03 5.35
N VAL A 61 12.59 24.55 5.46
CA VAL A 61 12.96 23.20 5.01
C VAL A 61 12.21 22.13 5.81
N LEU A 62 12.06 22.30 7.12
CA LEU A 62 11.30 21.38 7.97
C LEU A 62 9.81 21.35 7.62
N ILE A 63 9.18 22.51 7.41
CA ILE A 63 7.77 22.59 7.04
C ILE A 63 7.54 21.91 5.67
N PHE A 64 8.40 22.19 4.69
CA PHE A 64 8.30 21.54 3.37
C PHE A 64 8.54 20.03 3.44
N GLY A 65 9.56 19.59 4.18
CA GLY A 65 9.85 18.16 4.36
C GLY A 65 8.70 17.42 5.05
N LEU A 66 8.13 17.99 6.12
CA LEU A 66 6.98 17.41 6.81
C LEU A 66 5.72 17.41 5.94
N ALA A 67 5.48 18.49 5.18
CA ALA A 67 4.37 18.56 4.25
C ALA A 67 4.47 17.46 3.18
N ASN A 68 5.65 17.26 2.59
CA ASN A 68 5.88 16.16 1.64
C ASN A 68 5.69 14.80 2.30
N LEU A 69 6.27 14.56 3.48
CA LEU A 69 6.14 13.27 4.17
C LEU A 69 4.66 12.90 4.44
N ILE A 70 3.86 13.87 4.88
CA ILE A 70 2.42 13.67 5.11
C ILE A 70 1.69 13.40 3.80
N ALA A 71 2.02 14.16 2.74
CA ALA A 71 1.42 13.98 1.42
C ALA A 71 1.73 12.59 0.83
N ASP A 72 2.99 12.15 0.93
CA ASP A 72 3.44 10.83 0.47
C ASP A 72 2.71 9.72 1.24
N GLY A 73 2.67 9.80 2.58
CA GLY A 73 1.96 8.83 3.41
C GLY A 73 0.46 8.76 3.11
N ALA A 74 -0.20 9.91 2.92
CA ALA A 74 -1.62 9.96 2.56
C ALA A 74 -1.86 9.36 1.15
N SER A 75 -1.01 9.69 0.18
CA SER A 75 -1.07 9.17 -1.19
C SER A 75 -0.90 7.65 -1.22
N MET A 76 0.09 7.11 -0.51
CA MET A 76 0.32 5.67 -0.41
C MET A 76 -0.84 4.94 0.27
N GLY A 77 -1.36 5.49 1.38
CA GLY A 77 -2.47 4.90 2.12
C GLY A 77 -3.75 4.84 1.29
N LEU A 78 -4.12 5.97 0.65
CA LEU A 78 -5.28 6.04 -0.25
C LEU A 78 -5.07 5.17 -1.49
N GLY A 79 -3.87 5.17 -2.06
CA GLY A 79 -3.50 4.34 -3.20
C GLY A 79 -3.69 2.85 -2.92
N ASN A 80 -3.20 2.38 -1.76
CA ASN A 80 -3.37 0.98 -1.35
C ASN A 80 -4.87 0.64 -1.15
N PHE A 81 -5.62 1.51 -0.48
CA PHE A 81 -7.06 1.32 -0.29
C PHE A 81 -7.83 1.23 -1.62
N LEU A 82 -7.55 2.15 -2.56
CA LEU A 82 -8.16 2.13 -3.89
C LEU A 82 -7.73 0.89 -4.68
N SER A 83 -6.48 0.47 -4.56
CA SER A 83 -5.96 -0.75 -5.20
C SER A 83 -6.73 -1.97 -4.73
N LEU A 84 -6.84 -2.19 -3.42
CA LEU A 84 -7.59 -3.30 -2.84
C LEU A 84 -9.07 -3.27 -3.24
N ARG A 85 -9.69 -2.08 -3.25
CA ARG A 85 -11.08 -1.93 -3.68
C ARG A 85 -11.27 -2.29 -5.16
N SER A 86 -10.31 -1.90 -6.01
CA SER A 86 -10.35 -2.17 -7.44
C SER A 86 -10.13 -3.65 -7.73
N GLU A 87 -9.15 -4.27 -7.08
CA GLU A 87 -8.87 -5.70 -7.17
C GLU A 87 -10.07 -6.53 -6.74
N LYS A 88 -10.73 -6.16 -5.63
CA LYS A 88 -11.95 -6.82 -5.19
C LYS A 88 -13.07 -6.73 -6.24
N LYS A 89 -13.28 -5.55 -6.83
CA LYS A 89 -14.30 -5.38 -7.86
C LYS A 89 -14.02 -6.25 -9.08
N VAL A 90 -12.76 -6.30 -9.51
CA VAL A 90 -12.34 -7.17 -10.62
C VAL A 90 -12.60 -8.64 -10.27
N TYR A 91 -12.21 -9.07 -9.07
CA TYR A 91 -12.48 -10.44 -8.60
C TYR A 91 -13.97 -10.77 -8.60
N ASP A 92 -14.82 -9.90 -8.07
CA ASP A 92 -16.27 -10.10 -8.01
C ASP A 92 -16.87 -10.19 -9.44
N ASP A 93 -16.45 -9.28 -10.35
CA ASP A 93 -16.91 -9.27 -11.75
C ASP A 93 -16.47 -10.56 -12.49
N PHE A 94 -15.24 -11.04 -12.27
CA PHE A 94 -14.77 -12.33 -12.82
C PHE A 94 -15.55 -13.49 -12.24
N TYR A 95 -15.74 -13.54 -10.92
CA TYR A 95 -16.49 -14.60 -10.26
C TYR A 95 -17.91 -14.76 -10.83
N ASP A 96 -18.62 -13.66 -11.04
CA ASP A 96 -19.95 -13.67 -11.63
C ASP A 96 -19.96 -14.14 -13.10
N LYS A 97 -18.89 -13.83 -13.85
CA LYS A 97 -18.69 -14.28 -15.23
C LYS A 97 -18.52 -15.80 -15.30
N GLU A 98 -17.60 -16.37 -14.52
CA GLU A 98 -17.36 -17.83 -14.47
C GLU A 98 -18.63 -18.57 -13.98
N LEU A 99 -19.34 -18.03 -13.00
CA LEU A 99 -20.61 -18.59 -12.52
C LEU A 99 -21.72 -18.55 -13.58
N HIS A 100 -21.63 -17.62 -14.54
CA HIS A 100 -22.55 -17.56 -15.68
C HIS A 100 -22.16 -18.57 -16.76
N GLU A 101 -20.86 -18.69 -17.06
CA GLU A 101 -20.32 -19.62 -18.06
C GLU A 101 -20.57 -21.08 -17.68
N THR A 102 -20.41 -21.44 -16.40
CA THR A 102 -20.80 -22.77 -15.88
C THR A 102 -22.28 -23.14 -16.11
N LYS A 103 -23.17 -22.16 -16.28
CA LYS A 103 -24.61 -22.38 -16.55
C LYS A 103 -24.97 -22.36 -18.02
N VAL A 104 -24.30 -21.53 -18.82
CA VAL A 104 -24.66 -21.26 -20.23
C VAL A 104 -23.78 -22.02 -21.21
N SER A 105 -22.54 -22.32 -20.82
CA SER A 105 -21.46 -22.76 -21.70
C SER A 105 -20.59 -23.85 -21.04
N LEU A 106 -21.22 -24.80 -20.34
CA LEU A 106 -20.53 -25.82 -19.54
C LEU A 106 -19.54 -26.68 -20.33
N GLU A 107 -19.85 -27.01 -21.58
CA GLU A 107 -18.96 -27.85 -22.42
C GLU A 107 -17.61 -27.17 -22.66
N TYR A 108 -17.61 -25.85 -22.91
CA TYR A 108 -16.39 -25.07 -23.11
C TYR A 108 -15.62 -24.86 -21.80
N GLU A 109 -16.34 -24.65 -20.68
CA GLU A 109 -15.74 -24.52 -19.33
C GLU A 109 -14.94 -25.76 -18.93
N ILE A 110 -15.47 -26.95 -19.24
CA ILE A 110 -14.81 -28.24 -18.95
C ILE A 110 -13.53 -28.41 -19.79
N GLU A 111 -13.48 -27.87 -21.01
CA GLU A 111 -12.27 -27.90 -21.84
C GLU A 111 -11.21 -26.86 -21.39
N GLU A 112 -11.63 -25.78 -20.72
CA GLU A 112 -10.73 -24.75 -20.20
C GLU A 112 -9.98 -25.18 -18.91
N THR A 113 -10.55 -26.11 -18.13
CA THR A 113 -10.02 -26.58 -16.83
C THR A 113 -9.23 -27.90 -16.92
#